data_AF-A0A0C9TH11-F1
#
_entry.id   AF-A0A0C9TH11-F1
#
_cell.length_a   1.000
_cell.length_b   1.000
_cell.length_c   1.000
_cell.angle_alpha   90.00
_cell.angle_beta   90.00
_cell.angle_gamma   90.00
#
_symmetry.space_group_name_H-M   'P 1'
#
loop_
_entity.id
_entity.type
_entity.pdbx_description
1 polymer ?
#
loop_
_entity_poly.entity_id
_entity_poly.type
_entity_poly.pdbx_seq_one_letter_code
_entity_poly.pdbx_strand_id
1 'polypeptide(L)'
;MSDFHLVDPQGWEYDLQSVYSAYMGYFQLHGVLWYDRTWGQFFETFEQFLGFSWPVITVTDTWTGRAHIATRMTSIGAFLKMIKTRFGETLPQVDNMLIIQPFETSQRHLRTVTDWSTYKKLHSTLPAVALAAFKARVRSGDPKAIRELWAKKDKAFLAIDFEWSERNDNSCLEWGYAAVRCGHLDTAGAWPPVPDVNYRKGHYIISEYVDKVFNKLSPTVPWQYAFGESQVIPKTKLPRIIQSVLSSLVSPDSETIANNLVLVGHGIQADLQRLEAMKITPVTTSTRRTRIGY
;
A
#
# COMPACT_ATOMS: atom_id res chain seq x y z
N MET A 1 -10.22 18.35 24.39
CA MET A 1 -8.87 18.15 23.84
C MET A 1 -8.74 16.66 23.54
N SER A 2 -8.57 16.27 22.29
CA SER A 2 -8.37 14.85 21.95
C SER A 2 -6.94 14.48 22.30
N ASP A 3 -6.78 13.61 23.29
CA ASP A 3 -5.49 13.07 23.71
C ASP A 3 -4.84 12.33 22.53
N PHE A 4 -3.79 12.91 21.96
CA PHE A 4 -3.01 12.34 20.87
C PHE A 4 -1.96 11.38 21.44
N HIS A 5 -2.37 10.15 21.75
CA HIS A 5 -1.47 9.10 22.19
C HIS A 5 -1.06 8.23 21.01
N LEU A 6 0.25 8.10 20.79
CA LEU A 6 0.85 7.22 19.80
C LEU A 6 1.42 5.98 20.49
N VAL A 7 1.19 4.81 19.90
CA VAL A 7 1.66 3.52 20.45
C VAL A 7 2.33 2.68 19.38
N ASP A 8 3.24 1.82 19.81
CA ASP A 8 3.81 0.78 18.96
C ASP A 8 2.69 -0.21 18.54
N PRO A 9 2.54 -0.54 17.25
CA PRO A 9 1.57 -1.53 16.79
C PRO A 9 1.87 -2.96 17.28
N GLN A 10 3.10 -3.30 17.70
CA GLN A 10 3.42 -4.62 18.23
C GLN A 10 2.60 -4.92 19.52
N GLY A 11 2.01 -6.13 19.59
CA GLY A 11 1.14 -6.54 20.70
C GLY A 11 -0.32 -6.11 20.57
N TRP A 12 -0.70 -5.41 19.50
CA TRP A 12 -2.09 -5.09 19.12
C TRP A 12 -2.60 -6.10 18.09
N GLU A 13 -2.91 -7.30 18.58
CA GLU A 13 -3.04 -8.48 17.73
C GLU A 13 -4.47 -9.00 17.65
N TYR A 14 -5.42 -8.48 18.43
CA TYR A 14 -6.75 -9.07 18.52
C TYR A 14 -7.77 -8.20 17.81
N ASP A 15 -8.41 -8.71 16.75
CA ASP A 15 -9.51 -8.00 16.11
C ASP A 15 -10.67 -7.79 17.10
N LEU A 16 -11.05 -6.55 17.37
CA LEU A 16 -12.02 -6.22 18.40
C LEU A 16 -13.39 -6.88 18.17
N GLN A 17 -13.85 -6.92 16.91
CA GLN A 17 -15.13 -7.54 16.59
C GLN A 17 -15.05 -9.06 16.73
N SER A 18 -13.89 -9.65 16.41
CA SER A 18 -13.63 -11.06 16.65
C SER A 18 -13.61 -11.45 18.12
N VAL A 19 -13.16 -10.56 19.02
CA VAL A 19 -13.24 -10.81 20.48
C VAL A 19 -14.70 -11.02 20.89
N TYR A 20 -15.60 -10.11 20.47
CA TYR A 20 -17.03 -10.24 20.73
C TYR A 20 -17.61 -11.54 20.13
N SER A 21 -17.33 -11.83 18.86
CA SER A 21 -17.87 -13.02 18.21
C SER A 21 -17.36 -14.32 18.83
N ALA A 22 -16.10 -14.36 19.29
CA ALA A 22 -15.53 -15.52 19.96
C ALA A 22 -16.28 -15.84 21.26
N TYR A 23 -16.60 -14.82 22.06
CA TYR A 23 -17.42 -15.00 23.27
C TYR A 23 -18.83 -15.49 22.96
N MET A 24 -19.51 -14.88 21.98
CA MET A 24 -20.86 -15.31 21.58
C MET A 24 -20.85 -16.78 21.11
N GLY A 25 -19.86 -17.18 20.32
CA GLY A 25 -19.66 -18.56 19.89
C GLY A 25 -19.37 -19.50 21.06
N TYR A 26 -18.52 -19.08 22.00
CA TYR A 26 -18.20 -19.85 23.20
C TYR A 26 -19.44 -20.12 24.06
N PHE A 27 -20.30 -19.12 24.27
CA PHE A 27 -21.52 -19.28 25.05
C PHE A 27 -22.46 -20.31 24.43
N GLN A 28 -22.64 -20.23 23.11
CA GLN A 28 -23.47 -21.18 22.38
C GLN A 28 -22.91 -22.61 22.46
N LEU A 29 -21.60 -22.76 22.27
CA LEU A 29 -20.94 -24.07 22.26
C LEU A 29 -21.00 -24.77 23.63
N HIS A 30 -20.90 -24.01 24.73
CA HIS A 30 -20.84 -24.55 26.08
C HIS A 30 -22.16 -24.44 26.86
N GLY A 31 -23.25 -24.02 26.21
CA GLY A 31 -24.55 -23.86 26.85
C GLY A 31 -24.54 -22.82 27.99
N VAL A 32 -23.70 -21.79 27.89
CA VAL A 32 -23.63 -20.72 28.89
C VAL A 32 -24.88 -19.86 28.74
N LEU A 33 -25.74 -19.84 29.77
CA LEU A 33 -26.91 -18.97 29.85
C LEU A 33 -26.50 -17.52 30.15
N TRP A 34 -25.73 -16.93 29.23
CA TRP A 34 -25.11 -15.61 29.39
C TRP A 34 -26.12 -14.48 29.58
N TYR A 35 -27.34 -14.64 29.04
CA TYR A 35 -28.42 -13.66 29.13
C TYR A 35 -28.97 -13.53 30.56
N ASP A 36 -28.85 -14.56 31.40
CA ASP A 36 -29.24 -14.54 32.83
C ASP A 36 -28.11 -14.03 33.73
N ARG A 37 -26.92 -13.77 33.18
CA ARG A 37 -25.75 -13.31 33.92
C ARG A 37 -25.78 -11.80 34.10
N THR A 38 -25.27 -11.31 35.22
CA THR A 38 -25.30 -9.87 35.53
C THR A 38 -24.41 -9.04 34.58
N TRP A 39 -23.41 -9.68 33.98
CA TRP A 39 -22.57 -9.13 32.92
C TRP A 39 -23.12 -9.35 31.51
N GLY A 40 -24.22 -10.09 31.34
CA GLY A 40 -24.82 -10.44 30.06
C GLY A 40 -25.17 -9.23 29.20
N GLN A 41 -25.48 -8.09 29.83
CA GLN A 41 -25.74 -6.82 29.16
C GLN A 41 -24.65 -6.40 28.15
N PHE A 42 -23.37 -6.72 28.42
CA PHE A 42 -22.27 -6.41 27.49
C PHE A 42 -22.31 -7.23 26.20
N PHE A 43 -23.11 -8.29 26.15
CA PHE A 43 -23.15 -9.23 25.04
C PHE A 43 -24.46 -9.17 24.24
N GLU A 44 -25.46 -8.41 24.70
CA GLU A 44 -26.74 -8.21 24.00
C GLU A 44 -26.54 -7.72 22.56
N THR A 45 -25.62 -6.78 22.36
CA THR A 45 -25.20 -6.31 21.04
C THR A 45 -23.71 -5.99 21.06
N PHE A 46 -23.11 -5.91 19.87
CA PHE A 46 -21.74 -5.41 19.76
C PHE A 46 -21.62 -3.96 20.26
N GLU A 47 -22.68 -3.13 20.14
CA GLU A 47 -22.67 -1.78 20.69
C GLU A 47 -22.56 -1.79 22.22
N GLN A 48 -23.31 -2.65 22.92
CA GLN A 48 -23.17 -2.78 24.37
C GLN A 48 -21.79 -3.30 24.78
N PHE A 49 -21.20 -4.18 23.97
CA PHE A 49 -19.83 -4.67 24.18
C PHE A 49 -18.80 -3.53 24.14
N LEU A 50 -19.02 -2.52 23.28
CA LEU A 50 -18.15 -1.35 23.20
C LEU A 50 -18.20 -0.47 24.46
N GLY A 51 -19.26 -0.59 25.27
CA GLY A 51 -19.42 0.14 26.53
C GLY A 51 -18.30 -0.09 27.56
N PHE A 52 -17.47 -1.13 27.38
CA PHE A 52 -16.25 -1.32 28.17
C PHE A 52 -15.20 -0.21 27.96
N SER A 53 -15.28 0.59 26.90
CA SER A 53 -14.28 1.59 26.54
C SER A 53 -12.97 0.96 26.05
N TRP A 54 -13.04 0.26 24.91
CA TRP A 54 -11.92 -0.51 24.38
C TRP A 54 -10.80 0.40 23.85
N PRO A 55 -9.56 0.29 24.35
CA PRO A 55 -8.41 0.88 23.67
C PRO A 55 -8.12 0.07 22.40
N VAL A 56 -7.92 0.76 21.29
CA VAL A 56 -7.72 0.18 19.95
C VAL A 56 -6.73 0.99 19.10
N ILE A 57 -6.17 0.32 18.10
CA ILE A 57 -5.51 0.94 16.95
C ILE A 57 -6.06 0.35 15.64
N THR A 58 -5.73 0.98 14.51
CA THR A 58 -5.95 0.38 13.19
C THR A 58 -4.66 -0.16 12.63
N VAL A 59 -4.67 -1.41 12.17
CA VAL A 59 -3.51 -2.11 11.61
C VAL A 59 -3.95 -2.94 10.42
N THR A 60 -2.99 -3.26 9.56
CA THR A 60 -3.17 -4.18 8.44
C THR A 60 -2.52 -5.51 8.79
N ASP A 61 -3.23 -6.61 8.59
CA ASP A 61 -2.66 -7.94 8.75
C ASP A 61 -1.66 -8.23 7.62
N THR A 62 -0.45 -8.64 8.00
CA THR A 62 0.65 -8.95 7.08
C THR A 62 0.29 -10.09 6.13
N TRP A 63 -0.47 -11.08 6.61
CA TRP A 63 -0.79 -12.28 5.83
C TRP A 63 -1.93 -12.04 4.85
N THR A 64 -3.04 -11.50 5.34
CA THR A 64 -4.25 -11.31 4.52
C THR A 64 -4.29 -9.98 3.79
N GLY A 65 -3.52 -8.98 4.22
CA GLY A 65 -3.57 -7.61 3.68
C GLY A 65 -4.84 -6.84 4.06
N ARG A 66 -5.68 -7.40 4.95
CA ARG A 66 -6.91 -6.75 5.43
C ARG A 66 -6.60 -5.82 6.58
N ALA A 67 -7.31 -4.70 6.67
CA ALA A 67 -7.20 -3.79 7.79
C ALA A 67 -8.23 -4.12 8.87
N HIS A 68 -7.83 -3.90 10.13
CA HIS A 68 -8.55 -4.29 11.33
C HIS A 68 -8.56 -3.17 12.37
N ILE A 69 -9.55 -3.19 13.26
CA ILE A 69 -9.54 -2.45 14.51
C ILE A 69 -9.05 -3.42 15.58
N ALA A 70 -7.78 -3.30 15.96
CA ALA A 70 -7.14 -4.23 16.86
C ALA A 70 -7.09 -3.70 18.29
N THR A 71 -7.29 -4.58 19.26
CA THR A 71 -6.97 -4.40 20.68
C THR A 71 -5.86 -5.38 21.09
N ARG A 72 -5.51 -5.38 22.36
CA ARG A 72 -4.41 -6.19 22.92
C ARG A 72 -4.92 -7.13 24.01
N MET A 73 -4.18 -8.21 24.24
CA MET A 73 -4.53 -9.21 25.27
C MET A 73 -4.70 -8.59 26.67
N THR A 74 -3.89 -7.59 27.03
CA THR A 74 -4.02 -6.91 28.32
C THR A 74 -5.33 -6.13 28.47
N SER A 75 -5.93 -5.65 27.36
CA SER A 75 -7.25 -5.00 27.37
C SER A 75 -8.37 -6.02 27.52
N ILE A 76 -8.25 -7.19 26.90
CA ILE A 76 -9.16 -8.32 27.11
C ILE A 76 -9.10 -8.77 28.57
N GLY A 77 -7.89 -8.94 29.12
CA GLY A 77 -7.69 -9.25 30.54
C GLY A 77 -8.27 -8.19 31.47
N ALA A 78 -8.19 -6.91 31.11
CA ALA A 78 -8.83 -5.82 31.86
C ALA A 78 -10.36 -5.90 31.83
N PHE A 79 -10.96 -6.29 30.69
CA PHE A 79 -12.40 -6.55 30.58
C PHE A 79 -12.81 -7.70 31.51
N LEU A 80 -12.09 -8.83 31.48
CA LEU A 80 -12.35 -9.97 32.36
C LEU A 80 -12.21 -9.62 33.84
N LYS A 81 -11.16 -8.85 34.19
CA LYS A 81 -10.97 -8.35 35.55
C LYS A 81 -12.11 -7.45 35.97
N MET A 82 -12.58 -6.55 35.09
CA MET A 82 -13.73 -5.68 35.35
C MET A 82 -14.98 -6.51 35.66
N ILE A 83 -15.26 -7.55 34.86
CA ILE A 83 -16.39 -8.46 35.11
C ILE A 83 -16.30 -9.04 36.54
N LYS A 84 -15.14 -9.60 36.89
CA LYS A 84 -14.89 -10.16 38.23
C LYS A 84 -15.09 -9.15 39.36
N THR A 85 -14.54 -7.95 39.22
CA THR A 85 -14.58 -6.95 40.28
C THR A 85 -15.94 -6.29 40.44
N ARG A 86 -16.66 -6.06 39.33
CA ARG A 86 -17.92 -5.30 39.33
C ARG A 86 -19.14 -6.18 39.61
N PHE A 87 -19.10 -7.43 39.15
CA PHE A 87 -20.24 -8.34 39.21
C PHE A 87 -20.02 -9.52 40.16
N GLY A 88 -18.80 -9.74 40.66
CA GLY A 88 -18.47 -10.90 41.48
C GLY A 88 -18.49 -12.24 40.73
N GLU A 89 -18.70 -12.21 39.41
CA GLU A 89 -18.77 -13.38 38.53
C GLU A 89 -17.50 -13.49 37.67
N THR A 90 -17.16 -14.70 37.20
CA THR A 90 -16.01 -14.89 36.31
C THR A 90 -16.45 -15.18 34.89
N LEU A 91 -15.80 -14.54 33.93
CA LEU A 91 -15.90 -14.86 32.51
C LEU A 91 -14.61 -15.60 32.09
N PRO A 92 -14.69 -16.74 31.40
CA PRO A 92 -13.50 -17.45 30.97
C PRO A 92 -12.72 -16.66 29.93
N GLN A 93 -11.42 -16.90 29.84
CA GLN A 93 -10.67 -16.54 28.64
C GLN A 93 -11.09 -17.50 27.53
N VAL A 94 -11.47 -16.95 26.38
CA VAL A 94 -11.90 -17.75 25.23
C VAL A 94 -10.81 -17.76 24.17
N ASP A 95 -10.63 -18.91 23.55
CA ASP A 95 -9.79 -19.07 22.38
C ASP A 95 -10.57 -18.68 21.11
N ASN A 96 -9.99 -18.87 19.93
CA ASN A 96 -10.64 -18.62 18.64
C ASN A 96 -10.99 -17.14 18.35
N MET A 97 -10.22 -16.21 18.93
CA MET A 97 -10.19 -14.82 18.49
C MET A 97 -9.27 -14.70 17.27
N LEU A 98 -9.63 -13.89 16.29
CA LEU A 98 -8.78 -13.58 15.15
C LEU A 98 -7.53 -12.83 15.63
N ILE A 99 -6.39 -13.50 15.48
CA ILE A 99 -5.06 -12.95 15.75
C ILE A 99 -4.52 -12.36 14.44
N ILE A 100 -4.09 -11.11 14.52
CA ILE A 100 -3.55 -10.28 13.44
C ILE A 100 -2.06 -10.13 13.66
N GLN A 101 -1.28 -10.18 12.58
CA GLN A 101 0.11 -9.73 12.62
C GLN A 101 0.23 -8.34 11.99
N PRO A 102 0.40 -7.27 12.78
CA PRO A 102 0.48 -5.92 12.26
C PRO A 102 1.60 -5.76 11.23
N PHE A 103 1.26 -5.22 10.06
CA PHE A 103 2.22 -4.86 9.01
C PHE A 103 2.94 -3.54 9.34
N GLU A 104 2.23 -2.61 9.98
CA GLU A 104 2.77 -1.29 10.30
C GLU A 104 3.94 -1.40 11.29
N THR A 105 5.03 -0.69 11.00
CA THR A 105 6.20 -0.55 11.88
C THR A 105 6.26 0.82 12.55
N SER A 106 5.54 1.81 12.02
CA SER A 106 5.43 3.15 12.59
C SER A 106 4.35 3.20 13.68
N GLN A 107 4.55 4.09 14.66
CA GLN A 107 3.55 4.31 15.72
C GLN A 107 2.16 4.63 15.16
N ARG A 108 1.13 4.14 15.85
CA ARG A 108 -0.28 4.28 15.49
C ARG A 108 -1.04 5.09 16.54
N HIS A 109 -2.08 5.79 16.11
CA HIS A 109 -2.95 6.53 17.01
C HIS A 109 -3.76 5.57 17.87
N LEU A 110 -3.52 5.62 19.17
CA LEU A 110 -4.36 5.00 20.17
C LEU A 110 -5.70 5.72 20.23
N ARG A 111 -6.79 4.97 20.16
CA ARG A 111 -8.15 5.47 20.33
C ARG A 111 -8.85 4.63 21.38
N THR A 112 -9.80 5.23 22.08
CA THR A 112 -10.72 4.52 22.95
C THR A 112 -12.09 4.49 22.29
N VAL A 113 -12.64 3.30 22.09
CA VAL A 113 -13.97 3.11 21.49
C VAL A 113 -14.94 2.74 22.59
N THR A 114 -15.90 3.63 22.82
CA THR A 114 -16.93 3.55 23.88
C THR A 114 -18.32 3.26 23.33
N ASP A 115 -18.52 3.45 22.02
CA ASP A 115 -19.84 3.48 21.39
C ASP A 115 -19.77 3.13 19.90
N TRP A 116 -20.93 2.83 19.32
CA TRP A 116 -21.08 2.45 17.92
C TRP A 116 -20.69 3.56 16.94
N SER A 117 -20.95 4.83 17.29
CA SER A 117 -20.66 5.96 16.40
C SER A 117 -19.15 6.13 16.18
N THR A 118 -18.38 5.99 17.25
CA THR A 118 -16.91 6.05 17.25
C THR A 118 -16.33 4.85 16.52
N TYR A 119 -16.86 3.65 16.77
CA TYR A 119 -16.47 2.44 16.05
C TYR A 119 -16.70 2.58 14.54
N LYS A 120 -17.91 2.99 14.12
CA LYS A 120 -18.27 3.14 12.71
C LYS A 120 -17.39 4.16 11.98
N LYS A 121 -17.06 5.28 12.64
CA LYS A 121 -16.09 6.25 12.12
C LYS A 121 -14.72 5.61 11.90
N LEU A 122 -14.21 4.85 12.86
CA LEU A 122 -12.93 4.17 12.71
C LEU A 122 -12.97 3.09 11.62
N HIS A 123 -14.04 2.29 11.59
CA HIS A 123 -14.25 1.25 10.59
C HIS A 123 -14.25 1.81 9.16
N SER A 124 -14.86 2.99 8.95
CA SER A 124 -14.87 3.66 7.64
C SER A 124 -13.47 4.02 7.12
N THR A 125 -12.45 4.05 7.99
CA THR A 125 -11.06 4.35 7.60
C THR A 125 -10.27 3.11 7.17
N LEU A 126 -10.75 1.90 7.45
CA LEU A 126 -10.02 0.65 7.16
C LEU A 126 -9.62 0.48 5.69
N PRO A 127 -10.46 0.83 4.69
CA PRO A 127 -10.03 0.76 3.28
C PRO A 127 -8.80 1.63 2.98
N ALA A 128 -8.71 2.82 3.60
CA ALA A 128 -7.57 3.71 3.43
C ALA A 128 -6.31 3.17 4.12
N VAL A 129 -6.46 2.54 5.29
CA VAL A 129 -5.38 1.86 6.01
C VAL A 129 -4.81 0.70 5.17
N ALA A 130 -5.69 -0.18 4.67
CA ALA A 130 -5.30 -1.30 3.81
C ALA A 130 -4.61 -0.82 2.53
N LEU A 131 -5.13 0.24 1.87
CA LEU A 131 -4.52 0.82 0.69
C LEU A 131 -3.12 1.40 0.97
N ALA A 132 -2.94 2.05 2.11
CA ALA A 132 -1.64 2.61 2.50
C ALA A 132 -0.61 1.49 2.72
N ALA A 133 -0.98 0.42 3.42
CA ALA A 133 -0.14 -0.76 3.61
C ALA A 133 0.18 -1.45 2.26
N PHE A 134 -0.81 -1.63 1.39
CA PHE A 134 -0.61 -2.20 0.06
C PHE A 134 0.39 -1.38 -0.77
N LYS A 135 0.26 -0.05 -0.78
CA LYS A 135 1.22 0.84 -1.46
C LYS A 135 2.63 0.71 -0.89
N ALA A 136 2.78 0.61 0.43
CA ALA A 136 4.07 0.42 1.08
C ALA A 136 4.73 -0.91 0.66
N ARG A 137 3.96 -2.01 0.67
CA ARG A 137 4.43 -3.33 0.23
C ARG A 137 4.85 -3.37 -1.23
N VAL A 138 4.07 -2.73 -2.12
CA VAL A 138 4.44 -2.59 -3.54
C VAL A 138 5.76 -1.83 -3.69
N ARG A 139 5.94 -0.72 -2.95
CA ARG A 139 7.20 0.06 -2.99
C ARG A 139 8.40 -0.70 -2.44
N SER A 140 8.20 -1.59 -1.45
CA SER A 140 9.27 -2.41 -0.88
C SER A 140 9.60 -3.65 -1.72
N GLY A 141 8.93 -3.86 -2.85
CA GLY A 141 9.19 -5.00 -3.72
C GLY A 141 8.52 -6.31 -3.29
N ASP A 142 7.48 -6.28 -2.45
CA ASP A 142 6.79 -7.50 -2.00
C ASP A 142 6.20 -8.28 -3.21
N PRO A 143 6.68 -9.52 -3.49
CA PRO A 143 6.23 -10.28 -4.66
C PRO A 143 4.75 -10.67 -4.63
N LYS A 144 4.11 -10.80 -3.46
CA LYS A 144 2.67 -11.07 -3.35
C LYS A 144 1.88 -9.81 -3.72
N ALA A 145 2.23 -8.66 -3.14
CA ALA A 145 1.55 -7.40 -3.43
C ALA A 145 1.71 -6.97 -4.90
N ILE A 146 2.88 -7.18 -5.49
CA ILE A 146 3.13 -6.89 -6.91
C ILE A 146 2.29 -7.81 -7.81
N ARG A 147 2.21 -9.11 -7.51
CA ARG A 147 1.35 -10.05 -8.25
C ARG A 147 -0.12 -9.66 -8.15
N GLU A 148 -0.59 -9.28 -6.97
CA GLU A 148 -1.96 -8.78 -6.77
C GLU A 148 -2.21 -7.49 -7.55
N LEU A 149 -1.25 -6.56 -7.59
CA LEU A 149 -1.35 -5.33 -8.38
C LEU A 149 -1.44 -5.63 -9.88
N TRP A 150 -0.59 -6.51 -10.38
CA TRP A 150 -0.58 -6.94 -11.79
C TRP A 150 -1.88 -7.67 -12.18
N ALA A 151 -2.36 -8.56 -11.30
CA ALA A 151 -3.55 -9.38 -11.52
C ALA A 151 -4.87 -8.58 -11.56
N LYS A 152 -4.88 -7.32 -11.07
CA LYS A 152 -6.05 -6.44 -11.21
C LYS A 152 -6.28 -5.98 -12.66
N LYS A 153 -5.22 -6.00 -13.48
CA LYS A 153 -5.26 -5.64 -14.91
C LYS A 153 -5.85 -4.27 -15.21
N ASP A 154 -5.90 -3.37 -14.22
CA ASP A 154 -6.62 -2.10 -14.27
C ASP A 154 -5.66 -0.89 -14.15
N LYS A 155 -4.38 -1.08 -14.49
CA LYS A 155 -3.33 -0.06 -14.40
C LYS A 155 -2.56 0.05 -15.70
N ALA A 156 -1.94 1.20 -15.92
CA ALA A 156 -0.82 1.32 -16.82
C ALA A 156 0.49 1.11 -16.05
N PHE A 157 1.39 0.29 -16.57
CA PHE A 157 2.75 0.14 -16.06
C PHE A 157 3.73 0.77 -17.03
N LEU A 158 4.71 1.51 -16.50
CA LEU A 158 5.80 2.10 -17.25
C LEU A 158 7.12 1.74 -16.56
N ALA A 159 7.87 0.85 -17.19
CA ALA A 159 9.26 0.62 -16.88
C ALA A 159 10.11 1.74 -17.48
N ILE A 160 11.02 2.32 -16.70
CA ILE A 160 12.01 3.28 -17.15
C ILE A 160 13.39 2.89 -16.65
N ASP A 161 14.40 3.30 -17.39
CA ASP A 161 15.80 3.16 -17.00
C ASP A 161 16.63 4.28 -17.65
N PHE A 162 17.57 4.83 -16.89
CA PHE A 162 18.51 5.82 -17.39
C PHE A 162 19.95 5.31 -17.26
N GLU A 163 20.71 5.43 -18.35
CA GLU A 163 22.15 5.24 -18.29
C GLU A 163 22.84 6.59 -18.12
N TRP A 164 23.71 6.69 -17.12
CA TRP A 164 24.45 7.91 -16.77
C TRP A 164 25.95 7.71 -16.91
N SER A 165 26.67 8.79 -17.19
CA SER A 165 28.13 8.73 -17.21
C SER A 165 28.70 8.49 -15.81
N GLU A 166 29.58 7.50 -15.70
CA GLU A 166 30.36 7.22 -14.48
C GLU A 166 31.31 8.36 -14.09
N ARG A 167 31.66 9.24 -15.04
CA ARG A 167 32.58 10.36 -14.80
C ARG A 167 31.85 11.68 -14.51
N ASN A 168 30.58 11.76 -14.88
CA ASN A 168 29.77 12.96 -14.70
C ASN A 168 28.30 12.56 -14.54
N ASP A 169 27.83 12.58 -13.29
CA ASP A 169 26.48 12.20 -12.87
C ASP A 169 25.37 13.12 -13.38
N ASN A 170 25.72 14.21 -14.08
CA ASN A 170 24.77 15.09 -14.79
C ASN A 170 24.65 14.78 -16.29
N SER A 171 25.46 13.85 -16.81
CA SER A 171 25.41 13.44 -18.22
C SER A 171 24.61 12.15 -18.36
N CYS A 172 23.33 12.28 -18.72
CA CYS A 172 22.52 11.15 -19.18
C CYS A 172 23.01 10.74 -20.58
N LEU A 173 23.33 9.46 -20.74
CA LEU A 173 23.81 8.88 -21.99
C LEU A 173 22.64 8.31 -22.79
N GLU A 174 21.75 7.59 -22.12
CA GLU A 174 20.64 6.87 -22.73
C GLU A 174 19.42 6.88 -21.81
N TRP A 175 18.22 6.77 -22.41
CA TRP A 175 16.98 6.56 -21.67
C TRP A 175 16.12 5.53 -22.39
N GLY A 176 15.75 4.48 -21.66
CA GLY A 176 14.88 3.40 -22.12
C GLY A 176 13.53 3.42 -21.41
N TYR A 177 12.49 2.97 -22.11
CA TYR A 177 11.21 2.70 -21.48
C TYR A 177 10.45 1.54 -22.12
N ALA A 178 9.59 0.91 -21.33
CA ALA A 178 8.60 -0.06 -21.79
C ALA A 178 7.29 0.14 -21.03
N ALA A 179 6.18 0.25 -21.75
CA ALA A 179 4.88 0.56 -21.18
C ALA A 179 3.79 -0.42 -21.63
N VAL A 180 2.89 -0.75 -20.72
CA VAL A 180 1.73 -1.61 -20.98
C VAL A 180 0.48 -0.99 -20.35
N ARG A 181 -0.62 -0.94 -21.09
CA ARG A 181 -1.93 -0.50 -20.59
C ARG A 181 -2.82 -1.71 -20.35
N CYS A 182 -2.85 -2.21 -19.12
CA CYS A 182 -3.48 -3.49 -18.82
C CYS A 182 -4.99 -3.47 -19.08
N GLY A 183 -5.71 -2.39 -18.73
CA GLY A 183 -7.18 -2.36 -18.86
C GLY A 183 -7.66 -2.51 -20.30
N HIS A 184 -6.96 -1.88 -21.24
CA HIS A 184 -7.22 -2.03 -22.67
C HIS A 184 -6.96 -3.47 -23.15
N LEU A 185 -5.85 -4.07 -22.74
CA LEU A 185 -5.48 -5.42 -23.16
C LEU A 185 -6.40 -6.49 -22.59
N ASP A 186 -6.84 -6.34 -21.34
CA ASP A 186 -7.81 -7.25 -20.74
C ASP A 186 -9.16 -7.17 -21.46
N THR A 187 -9.63 -5.95 -21.78
CA THR A 187 -10.87 -5.75 -22.57
C THR A 187 -10.75 -6.35 -23.97
N ALA A 188 -9.57 -6.32 -24.58
CA ALA A 188 -9.31 -6.89 -25.90
C ALA A 188 -9.05 -8.41 -25.89
N GLY A 189 -9.07 -9.07 -24.72
CA GLY A 189 -8.75 -10.50 -24.59
C GLY A 189 -7.28 -10.85 -24.83
N ALA A 190 -6.39 -9.84 -24.80
CA ALA A 190 -4.96 -9.99 -25.05
C ALA A 190 -4.18 -10.15 -23.73
N TRP A 191 -4.59 -11.12 -22.90
CA TRP A 191 -3.94 -11.43 -21.62
C TRP A 191 -3.44 -12.88 -21.58
N PRO A 192 -2.18 -13.15 -21.19
CA PRO A 192 -1.15 -12.19 -20.76
C PRO A 192 -0.58 -11.37 -21.93
N PRO A 193 -0.06 -10.15 -21.66
CA PRO A 193 0.50 -9.32 -22.71
C PRO A 193 1.84 -9.87 -23.20
N VAL A 194 2.01 -9.93 -24.52
CA VAL A 194 3.23 -10.35 -25.21
C VAL A 194 4.13 -9.12 -25.42
N PRO A 195 5.37 -9.08 -24.92
CA PRO A 195 6.23 -7.90 -25.00
C PRO A 195 6.41 -7.32 -26.40
N ASP A 196 6.59 -8.16 -27.42
CA ASP A 196 6.83 -7.67 -28.78
C ASP A 196 5.59 -7.10 -29.48
N VAL A 197 4.40 -7.48 -29.02
CA VAL A 197 3.14 -7.09 -29.65
C VAL A 197 2.43 -6.00 -28.85
N ASN A 198 2.44 -6.12 -27.53
CA ASN A 198 1.57 -5.32 -26.66
C ASN A 198 2.31 -4.21 -25.93
N TYR A 199 3.64 -4.26 -25.83
CA TYR A 199 4.39 -3.23 -25.09
C TYR A 199 4.73 -2.08 -26.02
N ARG A 200 4.50 -0.86 -25.55
CA ARG A 200 5.07 0.34 -26.16
C ARG A 200 6.48 0.51 -25.60
N LYS A 201 7.47 0.34 -26.46
CA LYS A 201 8.88 0.33 -26.08
C LYS A 201 9.64 1.37 -26.88
N GLY A 202 10.65 1.99 -26.28
CA GLY A 202 11.49 2.94 -26.97
C GLY A 202 12.81 3.17 -26.25
N HIS A 203 13.79 3.59 -27.03
CA HIS A 203 15.15 3.81 -26.59
C HIS A 203 15.70 5.09 -27.23
N TYR A 204 16.25 5.97 -26.40
CA TYR A 204 16.80 7.25 -26.82
C TYR A 204 18.27 7.35 -26.42
N ILE A 205 19.11 7.75 -27.37
CA ILE A 205 20.54 7.98 -27.18
C ILE A 205 20.81 9.48 -27.23
N ILE A 206 21.64 9.99 -26.32
CA ILE A 206 21.99 11.41 -26.27
C ILE A 206 23.16 11.72 -27.20
N SER A 207 22.88 12.53 -28.23
CA SER A 207 23.78 12.84 -29.36
C SER A 207 25.12 13.47 -28.96
N GLU A 208 25.14 14.19 -27.84
CA GLU A 208 26.30 14.90 -27.34
C GLU A 208 27.36 13.94 -26.81
N TYR A 209 26.96 12.75 -26.35
CA TYR A 209 27.81 11.81 -25.62
C TYR A 209 28.05 10.49 -26.35
N VAL A 210 27.16 10.12 -27.28
CA VAL A 210 27.29 8.88 -28.05
C VAL A 210 28.66 8.81 -28.75
N ASP A 211 29.27 7.63 -28.68
CA ASP A 211 30.61 7.29 -29.21
C ASP A 211 31.78 8.14 -28.64
N LYS A 212 31.53 8.95 -27.59
CA LYS A 212 32.53 9.84 -26.96
C LYS A 212 32.72 9.54 -25.48
N VAL A 213 31.63 9.22 -24.78
CA VAL A 213 31.63 8.91 -23.35
C VAL A 213 31.39 7.43 -23.17
N PHE A 214 32.31 6.77 -22.45
CA PHE A 214 32.26 5.34 -22.21
C PHE A 214 32.36 5.06 -20.71
N ASN A 215 31.36 4.35 -20.21
CA ASN A 215 31.37 3.77 -18.88
C ASN A 215 32.28 2.53 -18.86
N LYS A 216 33.02 2.34 -17.75
CA LYS A 216 33.97 1.24 -17.57
C LYS A 216 33.38 0.11 -16.70
N LEU A 217 32.67 0.45 -15.63
CA LEU A 217 32.07 -0.50 -14.69
C LEU A 217 30.76 -1.07 -15.22
N SER A 218 29.95 -0.21 -15.85
CA SER A 218 28.69 -0.53 -16.52
C SER A 218 28.74 -0.07 -17.98
N PRO A 219 29.47 -0.78 -18.87
CA PRO A 219 29.61 -0.37 -20.27
C PRO A 219 28.24 -0.27 -20.95
N THR A 220 28.01 0.81 -21.68
CA THR A 220 26.79 0.98 -22.46
C THR A 220 27.00 0.48 -23.89
N VAL A 221 25.93 -0.04 -24.49
CA VAL A 221 25.91 -0.54 -25.88
C VAL A 221 24.74 0.10 -26.64
N PRO A 222 24.77 1.43 -26.88
CA PRO A 222 23.61 2.21 -27.33
C PRO A 222 22.95 1.71 -28.61
N TRP A 223 23.74 1.09 -29.49
CA TRP A 223 23.31 0.58 -30.79
C TRP A 223 22.77 -0.85 -30.73
N GLN A 224 22.87 -1.54 -29.59
CA GLN A 224 22.42 -2.94 -29.42
C GLN A 224 21.04 -3.01 -28.75
N TYR A 225 20.13 -2.10 -29.11
CA TYR A 225 18.77 -2.15 -28.60
C TYR A 225 18.01 -3.33 -29.25
N ALA A 226 17.80 -4.40 -28.47
CA ALA A 226 17.21 -5.65 -28.99
C ALA A 226 15.73 -5.54 -29.40
N PHE A 227 15.06 -4.44 -29.05
CA PHE A 227 13.60 -4.33 -29.16
C PHE A 227 13.14 -3.31 -30.21
N GLY A 228 14.02 -2.85 -31.09
CA GLY A 228 13.70 -1.94 -32.20
C GLY A 228 14.86 -1.01 -32.52
N GLU A 229 14.53 0.17 -33.04
CA GLU A 229 15.53 1.18 -33.40
C GLU A 229 15.69 2.23 -32.30
N SER A 230 16.95 2.57 -32.00
CA SER A 230 17.29 3.67 -31.11
C SER A 230 17.10 5.03 -31.80
N GLN A 231 16.57 6.01 -31.08
CA GLN A 231 16.48 7.39 -31.57
C GLN A 231 17.57 8.26 -30.98
N VAL A 232 18.37 8.91 -31.83
CA VAL A 232 19.41 9.84 -31.39
C VAL A 232 18.81 11.24 -31.22
N ILE A 233 18.93 11.81 -30.03
CA ILE A 233 18.32 13.10 -29.68
C ILE A 233 19.32 14.06 -29.03
N PRO A 234 19.15 15.38 -29.18
CA PRO A 234 19.86 16.35 -28.36
C PRO A 234 19.44 16.25 -26.89
N LYS A 235 20.38 16.42 -25.95
CA LYS A 235 20.11 16.36 -24.50
C LYS A 235 19.00 17.31 -24.05
N THR A 236 18.86 18.45 -24.73
CA THR A 236 17.82 19.47 -24.44
C THR A 236 16.40 18.99 -24.74
N LYS A 237 16.23 17.93 -25.53
CA LYS A 237 14.92 17.34 -25.87
C LYS A 237 14.47 16.28 -24.88
N LEU A 238 15.40 15.66 -24.15
CA LEU A 238 15.12 14.52 -23.27
C LEU A 238 13.98 14.81 -22.27
N PRO A 239 13.98 15.93 -21.50
CA PRO A 239 12.90 16.17 -20.54
C PRO A 239 11.51 16.26 -21.18
N ARG A 240 11.42 16.89 -22.35
CA ARG A 240 10.16 17.03 -23.10
C ARG A 240 9.69 15.68 -23.65
N ILE A 241 10.60 14.84 -24.11
CA ILE A 241 10.28 13.49 -24.61
C ILE A 241 9.73 12.63 -23.48
N ILE A 242 10.40 12.57 -22.34
CA ILE A 242 9.94 11.80 -21.17
C ILE A 242 8.56 12.31 -20.72
N GLN A 243 8.38 13.63 -20.59
CA GLN A 243 7.09 14.21 -20.24
C GLN A 243 6.00 13.83 -21.24
N SER A 244 6.32 13.78 -22.54
CA SER A 244 5.37 13.38 -23.58
C SER A 244 4.98 11.90 -23.45
N VAL A 245 5.94 11.01 -23.19
CA VAL A 245 5.69 9.58 -22.94
C VAL A 245 4.80 9.39 -21.71
N LEU A 246 5.15 10.01 -20.58
CA LEU A 246 4.35 9.97 -19.36
C LEU A 246 2.93 10.48 -19.60
N SER A 247 2.79 11.65 -20.21
CA SER A 247 1.48 12.27 -20.48
C SER A 247 0.64 11.41 -21.43
N SER A 248 1.29 10.70 -22.37
CA SER A 248 0.61 9.76 -23.25
C SER A 248 -0.01 8.60 -22.48
N LEU A 249 0.50 8.23 -21.31
CA LEU A 249 -0.01 7.09 -20.52
C LEU A 249 -1.02 7.50 -19.45
N VAL A 250 -1.08 8.79 -19.11
CA VAL A 250 -1.97 9.35 -18.07
C VAL A 250 -3.42 9.56 -18.58
N SER A 251 -3.72 9.21 -19.83
CA SER A 251 -5.09 9.24 -20.37
C SER A 251 -6.07 8.55 -19.43
N PRO A 252 -7.23 9.16 -19.12
CA PRO A 252 -8.23 8.53 -18.26
C PRO A 252 -8.65 7.17 -18.82
N ASP A 253 -8.85 6.19 -17.93
CA ASP A 253 -9.35 4.86 -18.30
C ASP A 253 -10.87 4.90 -18.59
N SER A 254 -11.57 5.89 -18.03
CA SER A 254 -12.97 6.25 -18.35
C SER A 254 -13.23 7.73 -18.04
N GLU A 255 -14.38 8.29 -18.45
CA GLU A 255 -14.77 9.68 -18.13
C GLU A 255 -14.74 10.02 -16.63
N THR A 256 -14.78 9.00 -15.75
CA THR A 256 -14.86 9.17 -14.30
C THR A 256 -13.65 8.62 -13.54
N ILE A 257 -12.72 7.92 -14.20
CA ILE A 257 -11.58 7.24 -13.55
C ILE A 257 -10.26 7.67 -14.18
N ALA A 258 -9.48 8.43 -13.42
CA ALA A 258 -8.10 8.75 -13.77
C ALA A 258 -7.25 7.46 -13.79
N ASN A 259 -6.45 7.29 -14.85
CA ASN A 259 -5.51 6.18 -14.93
C ASN A 259 -4.40 6.35 -13.88
N ASN A 260 -4.16 5.30 -13.10
CA ASN A 260 -3.08 5.29 -12.13
C ASN A 260 -1.86 4.63 -12.76
N LEU A 261 -0.91 5.46 -13.19
CA LEU A 261 0.37 5.02 -13.73
C LEU A 261 1.24 4.42 -12.62
N VAL A 262 1.70 3.18 -12.82
CA VAL A 262 2.66 2.48 -11.97
C VAL A 262 4.04 2.56 -12.62
N LEU A 263 4.98 3.23 -11.97
CA LEU A 263 6.37 3.25 -12.41
C LEU A 263 7.10 1.99 -11.93
N VAL A 264 7.91 1.42 -12.82
CA VAL A 264 8.71 0.21 -12.59
C VAL A 264 10.16 0.53 -12.95
N GLY A 265 11.11 0.05 -12.16
CA GLY A 265 12.54 0.23 -12.46
C GLY A 265 13.39 -0.54 -11.47
N HIS A 266 14.64 -0.79 -11.85
CA HIS A 266 15.61 -1.46 -11.00
C HIS A 266 16.39 -0.41 -10.22
N GLY A 267 16.19 -0.34 -8.89
CA GLY A 267 16.75 0.77 -8.10
C GLY A 267 16.09 2.13 -8.43
N ILE A 268 14.78 2.10 -8.77
CA ILE A 268 13.99 3.21 -9.31
C ILE A 268 14.12 4.55 -8.55
N GLN A 269 14.54 4.54 -7.29
CA GLN A 269 14.77 5.77 -6.52
C GLN A 269 15.78 6.71 -7.19
N ALA A 270 16.82 6.17 -7.82
CA ALA A 270 17.78 6.96 -8.58
C ALA A 270 17.08 7.63 -9.78
N ASP A 271 16.34 6.86 -10.57
CA ASP A 271 15.59 7.39 -11.72
C ASP A 271 14.57 8.46 -11.32
N LEU A 272 13.87 8.28 -10.20
CA LEU A 272 12.91 9.25 -9.67
C LEU A 272 13.59 10.58 -9.31
N GLN A 273 14.77 10.55 -8.68
CA GLN A 273 15.54 11.76 -8.40
C GLN A 273 15.96 12.47 -9.68
N ARG A 274 16.27 11.71 -10.75
CA ARG A 274 16.61 12.28 -12.05
C ARG A 274 15.41 12.92 -12.74
N LEU A 275 14.25 12.29 -12.69
CA LEU A 275 13.00 12.90 -13.15
C LEU A 275 12.72 14.21 -12.41
N GLU A 276 12.89 14.22 -11.08
CA GLU A 276 12.71 15.42 -10.26
C GLU A 276 13.72 16.53 -10.64
N ALA A 277 14.99 16.19 -10.84
CA ALA A 277 16.02 17.13 -11.29
C ALA A 277 15.71 17.74 -12.67
N MET A 278 15.08 16.97 -13.55
CA MET A 278 14.56 17.43 -14.84
C MET A 278 13.22 18.19 -14.74
N LYS A 279 12.69 18.39 -13.52
CA LYS A 279 11.38 19.00 -13.23
C LYS A 279 10.21 18.24 -13.84
N ILE A 280 10.37 16.93 -14.04
CA ILE A 280 9.34 16.03 -14.53
C ILE A 280 8.61 15.48 -13.31
N THR A 281 7.34 15.86 -13.16
CA THR A 281 6.51 15.31 -12.09
C THR A 281 5.71 14.15 -12.68
N PRO A 282 6.01 12.87 -12.34
CA PRO A 282 5.10 11.79 -12.67
C PRO A 282 3.77 12.11 -12.00
N VAL A 283 2.70 12.18 -12.79
CA VAL A 283 1.36 12.58 -12.34
C VAL A 283 0.88 11.55 -11.31
N THR A 284 1.18 11.82 -10.05
CA THR A 284 0.65 11.08 -8.91
C THR A 284 -0.62 11.80 -8.50
N THR A 285 -1.76 11.19 -8.80
CA THR A 285 -3.01 11.52 -8.11
C THR A 285 -2.76 11.42 -6.61
N SER A 286 -2.97 12.54 -5.92
CA SER A 286 -2.73 12.80 -4.49
C SER A 286 -1.28 13.05 -4.04
N THR A 287 -0.72 14.19 -4.45
CA THR A 287 0.23 14.95 -3.60
C THR A 287 -0.53 16.02 -2.81
N ARG A 288 -1.12 15.63 -1.67
CA ARG A 288 -1.12 16.56 -0.52
C ARG A 288 0.33 16.61 -0.06
N ARG A 289 0.99 17.74 -0.31
CA ARG A 289 2.28 18.08 0.28
C ARG A 289 2.12 18.09 1.81
N THR A 290 2.59 17.04 2.47
CA THR A 290 2.96 17.12 3.89
C THR A 290 4.46 16.97 3.94
N ARG A 291 5.18 18.09 4.05
CA ARG A 291 6.57 18.10 4.50
C ARG A 291 6.53 17.74 5.98
N ILE A 292 7.18 16.64 6.36
CA ILE A 292 7.67 16.44 7.72
C ILE A 292 9.17 16.33 7.57
N GLY A 293 9.87 17.38 8.01
CA GLY A 293 11.32 17.40 8.12
C GLY A 293 11.76 16.57 9.32
N TYR A 294 13.00 16.11 9.26
CA TYR A 294 13.74 15.71 10.46
C TYR A 294 13.91 16.90 11.40
#